data_AF-A0AAD5LSB1-F1
#
_entry.id   AF-A0AAD5LSB1-F1
#
_cell.length_a   1.000
_cell.length_b   1.000
_cell.length_c   1.000
_cell.angle_alpha   90.00
_cell.angle_beta   90.00
_cell.angle_gamma   90.00
#
_symmetry.space_group_name_H-M   'P 1'
#
loop_
_entity.id
_entity.type
_entity.pdbx_description
1 polymer ?
#
loop_
_entity_poly.entity_id
_entity_poly.type
_entity_poly.pdbx_seq_one_letter_code
_entity_poly.pdbx_strand_id
1 'polypeptide(L)'
;MLQLRHPNNYADLQRFSQLKPVRANVTRWSSTYRMLSRYVELRDAIKMVSGVEDIVPRPAAHRQVLQLLAKLKDLDSVCEKLQGENCSMADARVLFDAVIARFPQTASQLKVDARIVHSPVFENAVTRESFRSPFIVGNNARLGDPVDRTRHRPAVPTIG
;
A
#
# COMPACT_ATOMS: atom_id res chain seq x y z
N MET A 1 32.33 0.25 3.89
CA MET A 1 30.98 0.83 3.68
C MET A 1 30.59 1.66 4.89
N LEU A 2 30.38 2.96 4.71
CA LEU A 2 29.83 3.86 5.73
C LEU A 2 28.33 3.54 5.93
N GLN A 3 27.91 3.42 7.18
CA GLN A 3 26.53 3.11 7.57
C GLN A 3 26.20 3.91 8.81
N LEU A 4 25.00 4.52 8.86
CA LEU A 4 24.52 5.33 9.99
C LEU A 4 24.45 4.58 11.32
N ARG A 5 24.46 3.25 11.30
CA ARG A 5 24.46 2.39 12.49
C ARG A 5 25.85 2.16 13.08
N HIS A 6 26.92 2.53 12.37
CA HIS A 6 28.25 2.42 12.93
C HIS A 6 28.32 3.28 14.19
N PRO A 7 28.91 2.79 15.29
CA PRO A 7 28.83 3.45 16.60
C PRO A 7 29.17 4.94 16.56
N ASN A 8 30.18 5.32 15.78
CA ASN A 8 30.60 6.72 15.64
C ASN A 8 29.57 7.57 14.90
N ASN A 9 29.05 7.10 13.76
CA ASN A 9 28.04 7.83 12.98
C ASN A 9 26.69 7.88 13.71
N TYR A 10 26.36 6.82 14.45
CA TYR A 10 25.17 6.76 15.29
C TYR A 10 25.29 7.73 16.47
N ALA A 11 26.43 7.76 17.16
CA ALA A 11 26.67 8.70 18.24
C ALA A 11 26.61 10.15 17.76
N ASP A 12 27.13 10.43 16.56
CA ASP A 12 27.02 11.76 15.96
C ASP A 12 25.57 12.10 15.58
N LEU A 13 24.82 11.15 15.00
CA LEU A 13 23.38 11.33 14.71
C LEU A 13 22.56 11.63 15.97
N GLN A 14 22.89 11.01 17.11
CA GLN A 14 22.19 11.23 18.39
C GLN A 14 22.31 12.67 18.90
N ARG A 15 23.28 13.45 18.42
CA ARG A 15 23.39 14.89 18.72
C ARG A 15 22.28 15.72 18.07
N PHE A 16 21.69 15.20 16.99
CA PHE A 16 20.71 15.91 16.17
C PHE A 16 19.31 15.26 16.19
N SER A 17 19.18 14.02 16.64
CA SER A 17 17.89 13.33 16.76
C SER A 17 17.90 12.24 17.84
N GLN A 18 16.78 12.12 18.56
CA GLN A 18 16.53 11.02 19.49
C GLN A 18 16.08 9.72 18.78
N LEU A 19 15.71 9.83 17.50
CA LEU A 19 15.22 8.69 16.72
C LEU A 19 16.39 7.82 16.24
N LYS A 20 16.13 6.51 16.13
CA LYS A 20 17.12 5.53 15.66
C LYS A 20 16.82 5.10 14.23
N PRO A 21 17.83 4.90 13.37
CA PRO A 21 17.62 4.25 12.08
C PRO A 21 16.99 2.86 12.26
N VAL A 22 16.02 2.52 11.42
CA VAL A 22 15.36 1.20 11.39
C VAL A 22 15.85 0.44 10.17
N ARG A 23 16.02 -0.88 10.27
CA ARG A 23 16.39 -1.72 9.12
C ARG A 23 15.13 -2.40 8.57
N ALA A 24 15.01 -2.47 7.25
CA ALA A 24 14.07 -3.38 6.63
C ALA A 24 14.39 -4.84 7.02
N ASN A 25 13.35 -5.61 7.30
CA ASN A 25 13.42 -7.02 7.62
C ASN A 25 12.60 -7.79 6.59
N VAL A 26 13.29 -8.66 5.83
CA VAL A 26 12.70 -9.43 4.73
C VAL A 26 11.47 -10.23 5.17
N THR A 27 11.43 -10.71 6.40
CA THR A 27 10.32 -11.53 6.90
C THR A 27 9.13 -10.72 7.43
N ARG A 28 9.28 -9.40 7.58
CA ARG A 28 8.21 -8.53 8.12
C ARG A 28 7.64 -7.64 7.01
N TRP A 29 6.36 -7.87 6.68
CA TRP A 29 5.65 -7.20 5.58
C TRP A 29 5.77 -5.66 5.58
N SER A 30 5.55 -5.01 6.72
CA SER A 30 5.60 -3.54 6.85
C SER A 30 7.01 -2.94 7.02
N SER A 31 8.06 -3.77 7.03
CA SER A 31 9.39 -3.30 7.46
C SER A 31 10.01 -2.28 6.50
N THR A 32 9.81 -2.42 5.20
CA THR A 32 10.28 -1.46 4.19
C THR A 32 9.61 -0.11 4.36
N TYR A 33 8.28 -0.10 4.57
CA TYR A 33 7.53 1.11 4.86
C TYR A 33 8.05 1.81 6.12
N ARG A 34 8.18 1.07 7.23
CA ARG A 34 8.69 1.61 8.51
C ARG A 34 10.11 2.15 8.40
N MET A 35 10.99 1.46 7.66
CA MET A 35 12.34 1.93 7.38
C MET A 35 12.33 3.25 6.62
N LEU A 36 11.56 3.35 5.54
CA LEU A 36 11.52 4.55 4.70
C LEU A 36 10.85 5.73 5.43
N SER A 37 9.79 5.50 6.19
CA SER A 37 9.18 6.51 7.06
C SER A 37 10.20 7.06 8.05
N ARG A 38 10.94 6.19 8.74
CA ARG A 38 12.00 6.59 9.65
C ARG A 38 13.14 7.34 8.96
N TYR A 39 13.51 6.94 7.74
CA TYR A 39 14.51 7.67 6.96
C TYR A 39 14.04 9.11 6.65
N VAL A 40 12.77 9.30 6.27
CA VAL A 40 12.23 10.64 5.99
C VAL A 40 12.25 11.51 7.24
N GLU A 41 11.85 10.97 8.40
CA GLU A 41 11.92 11.66 9.70
C GLU A 41 13.35 12.05 10.08
N LEU A 42 14.32 11.17 9.81
CA LEU A 42 15.73 11.37 10.18
C LEU A 42 16.53 12.16 9.16
N ARG A 43 15.99 12.45 7.98
CA ARG A 43 16.78 12.90 6.83
C ARG A 43 17.62 14.14 7.13
N ASP A 44 17.04 15.14 7.76
CA ASP A 44 17.74 16.40 7.98
C ASP A 44 18.79 16.26 9.09
N ALA A 45 18.51 15.45 10.13
CA ALA A 45 19.51 15.09 11.13
C ALA A 45 20.67 14.30 10.53
N ILE A 46 20.39 13.38 9.60
CA ILE A 46 21.43 12.60 8.90
C ILE A 46 22.38 13.51 8.13
N LYS A 47 21.89 14.60 7.52
CA LYS A 47 22.75 15.54 6.78
C LYS A 47 23.71 16.34 7.66
N MET A 48 23.47 16.39 8.97
CA MET A 48 24.35 17.07 9.92
C MET A 48 25.52 16.19 10.38
N VAL A 49 25.43 14.88 10.12
CA VAL A 49 26.49 13.91 10.46
C VAL A 49 27.58 14.00 9.39
N SER A 50 28.84 14.02 9.82
CA SER A 50 29.98 14.07 8.90
C SER A 50 30.21 12.71 8.21
N GLY A 51 30.56 12.72 6.92
CA GLY A 51 30.95 11.51 6.19
C GLY A 51 29.80 10.59 5.78
N VAL A 52 28.56 11.08 5.78
CA VAL A 52 27.38 10.36 5.27
C VAL A 52 26.75 11.01 4.05
N GLU A 53 27.38 12.05 3.50
CA GLU A 53 26.91 12.82 2.36
C GLU A 53 26.72 11.93 1.13
N ASP A 54 27.64 10.98 0.93
CA ASP A 54 27.62 10.05 -0.20
C ASP A 54 26.56 8.94 -0.09
N ILE A 55 26.06 8.67 1.12
CA ILE A 55 25.04 7.62 1.34
C ILE A 55 23.61 8.16 1.41
N VAL A 56 23.44 9.48 1.53
CA VAL A 56 22.10 10.09 1.55
C VAL A 56 21.57 10.20 0.12
N PRO A 57 20.33 9.74 -0.14
CA PRO A 57 19.70 9.94 -1.43
C PRO A 57 19.72 11.41 -1.88
N ARG A 58 20.24 11.64 -3.09
CA ARG A 58 20.22 12.97 -3.75
C ARG A 58 18.80 13.53 -3.80
N PRO A 59 18.61 14.86 -3.91
CA PRO A 59 17.27 15.47 -3.88
C PRO A 59 16.24 14.84 -4.85
N ALA A 60 16.67 14.47 -6.07
CA ALA A 60 15.79 13.79 -7.03
C ALA A 60 15.33 12.40 -6.54
N ALA A 61 16.26 11.57 -6.07
CA ALA A 61 15.96 10.25 -5.52
C ALA A 61 15.12 10.35 -4.23
N HIS A 62 15.38 11.35 -3.39
CA HIS A 62 14.56 11.61 -2.20
C HIS A 62 13.10 11.90 -2.56
N ARG A 63 12.84 12.71 -3.60
CA ARG A 63 11.47 12.94 -4.09
C ARG A 63 10.79 11.65 -4.56
N GLN A 64 11.53 10.77 -5.23
CA GLN A 64 11.00 9.44 -5.61
C GLN A 64 10.69 8.59 -4.37
N VAL A 65 11.53 8.63 -3.34
CA VAL A 65 11.26 7.95 -2.06
C VAL A 65 9.97 8.47 -1.43
N LEU A 66 9.73 9.78 -1.40
CA LEU A 66 8.48 10.34 -0.86
C LEU A 66 7.24 9.86 -1.63
N GLN A 67 7.31 9.83 -2.96
CA GLN A 67 6.21 9.34 -3.81
C GLN A 67 5.93 7.84 -3.58
N LEU A 68 6.98 7.03 -3.46
CA LEU A 68 6.85 5.60 -3.17
C LEU A 68 6.35 5.36 -1.75
N LEU A 69 6.82 6.15 -0.77
CA LEU A 69 6.40 6.05 0.62
C LEU A 69 4.90 6.30 0.76
N ALA A 70 4.35 7.27 0.03
CA ALA A 70 2.92 7.50 -0.01
C ALA A 70 2.18 6.23 -0.50
N LYS A 71 2.57 5.65 -1.64
CA LYS A 71 1.96 4.41 -2.14
C LYS A 71 2.08 3.25 -1.16
N LEU A 72 3.24 3.11 -0.51
CA LEU A 72 3.47 2.08 0.50
C LEU A 72 2.59 2.27 1.73
N LYS A 73 2.36 3.51 2.19
CA LYS A 73 1.49 3.80 3.33
C LYS A 73 0.08 3.27 3.10
N ASP A 74 -0.46 3.48 1.90
CA ASP A 74 -1.80 3.02 1.57
C ASP A 74 -1.89 1.50 1.48
N LEU A 75 -0.90 0.84 0.88
CA LEU A 75 -0.82 -0.62 0.86
C LEU A 75 -0.64 -1.21 2.27
N ASP A 76 0.19 -0.59 3.11
CA ASP A 76 0.41 -1.02 4.49
C ASP A 76 -0.90 -0.95 5.29
N SER A 77 -1.67 0.13 5.13
CA SER A 77 -2.99 0.27 5.78
C SER A 77 -3.99 -0.81 5.36
N VAL A 78 -3.92 -1.27 4.12
CA VAL A 78 -4.75 -2.39 3.64
C VAL A 78 -4.28 -3.70 4.26
N CYS A 79 -2.96 -3.95 4.30
CA CYS A 79 -2.40 -5.13 4.96
C CYS A 79 -2.77 -5.18 6.45
N GLU A 80 -2.70 -4.05 7.17
CA GLU A 80 -3.11 -3.97 8.57
C GLU A 80 -4.59 -4.31 8.76
N LYS A 81 -5.47 -3.80 7.88
CA LYS A 81 -6.90 -4.15 7.92
C LYS A 81 -7.16 -5.63 7.63
N LEU A 82 -6.49 -6.19 6.64
CA LEU A 82 -6.62 -7.61 6.27
C LEU A 82 -6.16 -8.56 7.40
N GLN A 83 -5.24 -8.11 8.25
CA GLN A 83 -4.73 -8.86 9.40
C GLN A 83 -5.58 -8.67 10.66
N GLY A 84 -6.56 -7.78 10.64
CA GLY A 84 -7.45 -7.55 11.78
C GLY A 84 -8.39 -8.73 12.02
N GLU A 85 -8.65 -9.02 13.30
CA GLU A 85 -9.51 -10.15 13.73
C GLU A 85 -10.94 -10.08 13.16
N ASN A 86 -11.39 -8.88 12.81
CA ASN A 86 -12.75 -8.62 12.31
C ASN A 86 -12.81 -8.51 10.78
N CYS A 87 -11.76 -8.87 10.03
CA CYS A 87 -11.78 -8.80 8.57
C CYS A 87 -12.52 -10.02 7.98
N SER A 88 -13.74 -9.81 7.47
CA SER A 88 -14.46 -10.86 6.75
C SER A 88 -13.92 -11.05 5.33
N MET A 89 -14.26 -12.17 4.68
CA MET A 89 -13.91 -12.39 3.28
C MET A 89 -14.54 -11.34 2.35
N ALA A 90 -15.74 -10.84 2.68
CA ALA A 90 -16.38 -9.76 1.94
C ALA A 90 -15.59 -8.44 2.09
N ASP A 91 -15.12 -8.12 3.30
CA ASP A 91 -14.26 -6.95 3.53
C ASP A 91 -12.93 -7.08 2.77
N ALA A 92 -12.32 -8.28 2.77
CA ALA A 92 -11.11 -8.55 2.02
C ALA A 92 -11.30 -8.30 0.52
N ARG A 93 -12.43 -8.71 -0.06
CA ARG A 93 -12.76 -8.41 -1.47
C ARG A 93 -12.87 -6.91 -1.73
N VAL A 94 -13.57 -6.16 -0.88
CA VAL A 94 -13.68 -4.70 -1.02
C VAL A 94 -12.30 -4.04 -0.97
N LEU A 95 -11.44 -4.49 -0.05
CA LEU A 95 -10.07 -4.01 0.07
C LEU A 95 -9.24 -4.32 -1.18
N PHE A 96 -9.35 -5.53 -1.73
CA PHE A 96 -8.66 -5.90 -2.97
C PHE A 96 -9.15 -5.10 -4.17
N ASP A 97 -10.47 -4.90 -4.32
CA ASP A 97 -11.02 -4.11 -5.42
C ASP A 97 -10.59 -2.64 -5.32
N ALA A 98 -10.50 -2.09 -4.10
CA ALA A 98 -9.94 -0.75 -3.86
C ALA A 98 -8.45 -0.66 -4.22
N VAL A 99 -7.65 -1.70 -3.91
CA VAL A 99 -6.24 -1.77 -4.32
C VAL A 99 -6.12 -1.86 -5.84
N ILE A 100 -6.96 -2.64 -6.52
CA ILE A 100 -6.96 -2.76 -7.98
C ILE A 100 -7.32 -1.42 -8.63
N ALA A 101 -8.35 -0.75 -8.13
CA ALA A 101 -8.78 0.55 -8.64
C ALA A 101 -7.66 1.59 -8.57
N ARG A 102 -6.88 1.57 -7.49
CA ARG A 102 -5.77 2.49 -7.28
C ARG A 102 -4.45 2.07 -7.94
N PHE A 103 -4.20 0.77 -8.02
CA PHE A 103 -2.96 0.17 -8.51
C PHE A 103 -3.28 -0.93 -9.53
N PRO A 104 -3.71 -0.58 -10.76
CA PRO A 104 -4.21 -1.55 -11.73
C PRO A 104 -3.25 -2.71 -12.04
N GLN A 105 -1.94 -2.51 -11.88
CA GLN A 105 -0.91 -3.54 -12.02
C GLN A 105 -1.07 -4.73 -11.07
N THR A 106 -1.77 -4.59 -9.94
CA THR A 106 -2.01 -5.68 -8.96
C THR A 106 -3.16 -6.59 -9.37
N ALA A 107 -3.95 -6.21 -10.39
CA ALA A 107 -5.12 -6.95 -10.85
C ALA A 107 -4.83 -8.41 -11.19
N SER A 108 -3.64 -8.70 -11.74
CA SER A 108 -3.20 -10.06 -12.09
C SER A 108 -3.13 -11.00 -10.89
N GLN A 109 -3.04 -10.47 -9.67
CA GLN A 109 -2.96 -11.23 -8.42
C GLN A 109 -4.23 -11.13 -7.56
N LEU A 110 -5.01 -10.05 -7.68
CA LEU A 110 -6.08 -9.73 -6.72
C LEU A 110 -7.51 -9.90 -7.27
N LYS A 111 -7.67 -10.02 -8.60
CA LYS A 111 -9.00 -10.23 -9.19
C LYS A 111 -9.59 -11.59 -8.79
N VAL A 112 -10.92 -11.67 -8.79
CA VAL A 112 -11.69 -12.91 -8.54
C VAL A 112 -11.34 -14.06 -9.49
N ASP A 113 -10.82 -13.74 -10.67
CA ASP A 113 -10.40 -14.68 -11.71
C ASP A 113 -8.86 -14.76 -11.85
N ALA A 114 -8.12 -14.19 -10.91
CA ALA A 114 -6.66 -14.27 -10.90
C ALA A 114 -6.19 -15.73 -10.80
N ARG A 115 -5.10 -16.09 -11.48
CA ARG A 115 -4.58 -17.47 -11.52
C ARG A 115 -4.30 -18.08 -10.14
N ILE A 116 -4.00 -17.24 -9.15
CA ILE A 116 -3.75 -17.66 -7.76
C ILE A 116 -5.03 -18.08 -7.02
N VAL A 117 -6.20 -17.68 -7.50
CA VAL A 117 -7.49 -18.04 -6.93
C VAL A 117 -7.75 -19.53 -7.13
N HIS A 118 -7.90 -20.25 -6.03
CA HIS A 118 -8.17 -21.69 -6.05
C HIS A 118 -9.60 -22.02 -6.48
N SER A 119 -10.59 -21.25 -6.00
CA SER A 119 -12.01 -21.43 -6.34
C SER A 119 -12.63 -20.12 -6.83
N PRO A 120 -12.62 -19.88 -8.15
CA PRO A 120 -13.24 -18.69 -8.73
C PRO A 120 -14.74 -18.59 -8.45
N VAL A 121 -15.43 -19.73 -8.29
CA VAL A 121 -16.86 -19.76 -7.96
C VAL A 121 -17.11 -19.19 -6.56
N PHE A 122 -16.27 -19.55 -5.59
CA PHE A 122 -16.35 -19.04 -4.22
C PHE A 122 -16.05 -17.54 -4.16
N GLU A 123 -14.95 -17.09 -4.78
CA GLU A 123 -14.58 -15.65 -4.84
C GLU A 123 -15.70 -14.80 -5.46
N ASN A 124 -16.31 -15.31 -6.55
CA ASN A 124 -17.45 -14.64 -7.19
C ASN A 124 -18.68 -14.58 -6.28
N ALA A 125 -18.97 -15.64 -5.52
CA ALA A 125 -20.09 -15.64 -4.58
C ALA A 125 -19.90 -14.59 -3.48
N VAL A 126 -18.71 -14.52 -2.87
CA VAL A 126 -18.36 -13.52 -1.85
C VAL A 126 -18.48 -12.09 -2.38
N THR A 127 -18.01 -11.84 -3.60
CA THR A 127 -18.10 -10.51 -4.22
C THR A 127 -19.57 -10.10 -4.42
N ARG A 128 -20.44 -11.02 -4.83
CA ARG A 128 -21.88 -10.75 -5.01
C ARG A 128 -22.62 -10.49 -3.69
N GLU A 129 -22.17 -11.10 -2.59
CA GLU A 129 -22.70 -10.86 -1.25
C GLU A 129 -22.25 -9.51 -0.68
N SER A 130 -21.00 -9.11 -0.96
CA SER A 130 -20.46 -7.81 -0.53
C SER A 130 -21.26 -6.62 -1.09
N PHE A 131 -21.77 -6.71 -2.33
CA PHE A 131 -22.68 -5.70 -2.91
C PHE A 131 -24.03 -5.58 -2.18
N ARG A 132 -24.36 -6.47 -1.24
CA ARG A 132 -25.60 -6.40 -0.43
C ARG A 132 -25.41 -5.70 0.92
N SER A 133 -24.18 -5.35 1.31
CA SER A 133 -23.90 -4.66 2.58
C SER A 133 -23.12 -3.35 2.34
N PRO A 134 -23.58 -2.19 2.84
CA PRO A 134 -22.86 -0.94 2.66
C PRO A 134 -21.57 -0.91 3.51
N PHE A 135 -20.43 -1.07 2.86
CA PHE A 135 -19.12 -0.87 3.48
C PHE A 135 -18.83 0.63 3.65
N ILE A 136 -18.81 1.10 4.90
CA ILE A 136 -18.43 2.49 5.22
C ILE A 136 -16.91 2.54 5.44
N VAL A 137 -16.18 3.05 4.46
CA VAL A 137 -14.77 3.44 4.65
C VAL A 137 -14.72 4.67 5.55
N GLY A 138 -14.17 4.50 6.75
CA GLY A 138 -13.83 5.60 7.64
C GLY A 138 -12.91 6.63 6.96
N ASN A 139 -13.44 7.85 6.86
CA ASN A 139 -12.87 9.16 6.56
C ASN A 139 -12.29 9.45 5.16
N ASN A 140 -13.14 10.14 4.39
CA ASN A 140 -12.88 11.24 3.44
C ASN A 140 -11.91 11.00 2.26
N ALA A 141 -12.40 10.25 1.27
CA ALA A 141 -12.36 10.67 -0.13
C ALA A 141 -13.48 9.94 -0.89
N ARG A 142 -14.51 10.69 -1.34
CA ARG A 142 -15.50 10.16 -2.29
C ARG A 142 -14.79 9.94 -3.62
N LEU A 143 -14.45 8.69 -3.92
CA LEU A 143 -13.95 8.30 -5.23
C LEU A 143 -15.09 7.70 -6.05
N GLY A 144 -15.76 8.55 -6.82
CA GLY A 144 -16.61 8.19 -7.96
C GLY A 144 -17.97 7.59 -7.62
N ASP A 145 -19.04 8.23 -8.10
CA ASP A 145 -20.35 7.61 -8.16
C ASP A 145 -20.31 6.33 -9.02
N PRO A 146 -21.12 5.30 -8.71
CA PRO A 146 -21.15 4.07 -9.48
C PRO A 146 -21.57 4.35 -10.93
N VAL A 147 -20.75 3.87 -11.89
CA VAL A 147 -21.10 3.87 -13.30
C VAL A 147 -22.29 2.94 -13.52
N ASP A 148 -23.45 3.54 -13.79
CA ASP A 148 -24.68 2.84 -14.16
C ASP A 148 -24.49 2.10 -15.51
N ARG A 149 -24.37 0.77 -15.44
CA ARG A 149 -24.28 -0.11 -16.63
C ARG A 149 -25.64 -0.66 -17.08
N THR A 150 -26.77 -0.10 -16.64
CA THR A 150 -28.09 -0.59 -17.08
C THR A 150 -28.49 -0.19 -18.50
N ARG A 151 -27.68 0.62 -19.22
CA ARG A 151 -27.92 0.93 -20.64
C ARG A 151 -26.95 0.18 -21.56
N HIS A 152 -27.23 -1.09 -21.82
CA HIS A 152 -26.99 -1.72 -23.13
C HIS A 152 -27.52 -3.17 -23.10
N ARG A 153 -28.84 -3.33 -23.29
CA ARG A 153 -29.39 -4.54 -23.89
C ARG A 153 -29.40 -4.33 -25.40
N PRO A 154 -28.73 -5.16 -26.21
CA PRO A 154 -29.01 -5.18 -27.65
C PRO A 154 -30.41 -5.79 -27.87
N ALA A 155 -31.17 -5.17 -28.77
CA ALA A 155 -32.49 -5.65 -29.17
C ALA A 155 -32.39 -7.01 -29.87
N VAL A 156 -33.28 -7.94 -29.52
CA VAL A 156 -33.45 -9.22 -30.20
C VAL A 156 -34.22 -8.97 -31.50
N PRO A 157 -33.77 -9.42 -32.68
CA PRO A 157 -34.54 -9.28 -33.91
C PRO A 157 -35.68 -10.32 -33.91
N THR A 158 -36.91 -9.85 -34.10
CA THR A 158 -38.05 -10.71 -34.41
C THR A 158 -37.90 -11.21 -35.85
N ILE A 159 -37.82 -12.53 -36.02
CA ILE A 159 -37.85 -13.21 -37.32
C ILE A 159 -39.32 -13.29 -37.76
N GLY A 160 -39.60 -12.80 -38.97
CA GLY A 160 -40.85 -13.04 -39.68
C GLY A 160 -40.82 -14.33 -40.49
#